data_AF-A0A926A1T2-F1
#
_entry.id   AF-A0A926A1T2-F1
#
_cell.length_a   1.000
_cell.length_b   1.000
_cell.length_c   1.000
_cell.angle_alpha   90.00
_cell.angle_beta   90.00
_cell.angle_gamma   90.00
#
_symmetry.space_group_name_H-M   'P 1'
#
loop_
_entity.id
_entity.type
_entity.pdbx_description
1 polymer ?
#
loop_
_entity_poly.entity_id
_entity_poly.type
_entity_poly.pdbx_seq_one_letter_code
_entity_poly.pdbx_strand_id
1 'polypeptide(L)'
;MMNSLASPAATSGIASGGESVAQSLARSFVVAFHAAVRAVRLYPVENNAVQKALAELCVHAERVMQADNGCELRRVGDYVFVNDTRIRLGLDNYAALSYVLGLLRGAGIGGVSINALPGVREWVVLIAFLQAPPLEYPEEERLAQLEQRLTDAGVVNFLLEPPSNDRADDAELDARERARQTYVRSLDVTREVMVQARLGRSAGLKRVKRAVQGIVDAILSDPSSLVGLTTLREFDEYTFVHSVNVCILSVALGRRLGLTKPQMLELGLAALLHDIGKSRVSLDTLNKRGTLTDEERHELQAHTWQGVLALFALPAGTGRPWRAMISAFEHHLRVDLQGYPKTVRARPLSLFSKIIAVADGFDAATTTRVYQSNPWSPADVLRGMRDNPRLGFDPVIVKAFINLTGIYPIGTLVVLDTFEMGIVHAPNDDPGALSRPVVRMLSDELGNMLASSTLADLTERHEEGAYMRTIIRTEDPERYGICISDYFA
;
A
#
# COMPACT_ATOMS: atom_id res chain seq x y z
N MET A 1 -20.83 -30.77 -54.82
CA MET A 1 -20.03 -29.68 -55.42
C MET A 1 -19.66 -28.70 -54.31
N MET A 2 -18.37 -28.40 -54.17
CA MET A 2 -17.75 -27.29 -53.39
C MET A 2 -17.92 -27.36 -51.86
N ASN A 3 -16.96 -27.89 -51.08
CA ASN A 3 -15.66 -27.34 -50.63
C ASN A 3 -15.71 -25.92 -50.04
N SER A 4 -15.39 -25.77 -48.75
CA SER A 4 -14.29 -24.89 -48.27
C SER A 4 -14.23 -24.78 -46.73
N LEU A 5 -13.17 -25.38 -46.16
CA LEU A 5 -12.34 -24.91 -45.04
C LEU A 5 -12.98 -24.65 -43.67
N ALA A 6 -13.03 -25.70 -42.84
CA ALA A 6 -12.97 -25.58 -41.38
C ALA A 6 -11.51 -25.52 -40.93
N SER A 7 -11.10 -24.41 -40.32
CA SER A 7 -9.86 -24.30 -39.55
C SER A 7 -10.20 -24.54 -38.07
N PRO A 8 -9.50 -25.41 -37.33
CA PRO A 8 -9.80 -25.63 -35.93
C PRO A 8 -9.36 -24.42 -35.10
N ALA A 9 -10.31 -23.88 -34.34
CA ALA A 9 -10.07 -22.87 -33.33
C ALA A 9 -8.98 -23.36 -32.36
N ALA A 10 -7.88 -22.61 -32.29
CA ALA A 10 -6.90 -22.75 -31.23
C ALA A 10 -7.59 -22.45 -29.90
N THR A 11 -7.79 -23.48 -29.10
CA THR A 11 -8.02 -23.37 -27.65
C THR A 11 -6.77 -22.76 -27.02
N SER A 12 -6.72 -21.42 -26.94
CA SER A 12 -5.81 -20.73 -26.04
C SER A 12 -6.38 -20.88 -24.63
N GLY A 13 -5.81 -21.82 -23.88
CA GLY A 13 -6.02 -21.94 -22.45
C GLY A 13 -5.75 -20.59 -21.78
N ILE A 14 -6.69 -20.17 -20.94
CA ILE A 14 -6.52 -19.07 -20.01
C ILE A 14 -5.38 -19.49 -19.07
N ALA A 15 -4.17 -18.99 -19.33
CA ALA A 15 -3.05 -19.14 -18.43
C ALA A 15 -3.29 -18.20 -17.23
N SER A 16 -3.60 -18.79 -16.08
CA SER A 16 -3.30 -18.23 -14.77
C SER A 16 -1.86 -17.67 -14.78
N GLY A 17 -1.65 -16.45 -14.28
CA GLY A 17 -0.34 -15.81 -14.18
C GLY A 17 0.68 -16.73 -13.49
N GLY A 18 1.50 -17.40 -14.28
CA GLY A 18 2.58 -18.25 -13.80
C GLY A 18 3.75 -17.36 -13.38
N GLU A 19 4.13 -17.44 -12.11
CA GLU A 19 5.38 -16.87 -11.61
C GLU A 19 6.55 -17.38 -12.47
N SER A 20 7.40 -16.48 -12.99
CA SER A 20 8.54 -16.90 -13.79
C SER A 20 9.52 -17.71 -12.93
N VAL A 21 10.24 -18.64 -13.56
CA VAL A 21 11.22 -19.49 -12.85
C VAL A 21 12.28 -18.62 -12.16
N ALA A 22 12.73 -17.54 -12.81
CA ALA A 22 13.66 -16.57 -12.24
C ALA A 22 13.08 -15.88 -10.98
N GLN A 23 11.81 -15.44 -11.05
CA GLN A 23 11.12 -14.82 -9.91
C GLN A 23 11.04 -15.75 -8.69
N SER A 24 10.71 -17.03 -8.93
CA SER A 24 10.60 -18.04 -7.89
C SER A 24 11.96 -18.37 -7.25
N LEU A 25 13.02 -18.48 -8.06
CA LEU A 25 14.39 -18.69 -7.58
C LEU A 25 14.89 -17.51 -6.74
N ALA A 26 14.73 -16.28 -7.25
CA ALA A 26 15.10 -15.05 -6.55
C ALA A 26 14.38 -14.92 -5.20
N ARG A 27 13.06 -15.14 -5.17
CA ARG A 27 12.27 -15.12 -3.92
C ARG A 27 12.75 -16.17 -2.93
N SER A 28 12.96 -17.40 -3.40
CA SER A 28 13.40 -18.51 -2.53
C SER A 28 14.76 -18.23 -1.91
N PHE A 29 15.68 -17.63 -2.67
CA PHE A 29 16.99 -17.23 -2.17
C PHE A 29 16.91 -16.19 -1.06
N VAL A 30 16.12 -15.11 -1.23
CA VAL A 30 15.97 -14.07 -0.20
C VAL A 30 15.29 -14.61 1.06
N VAL A 31 14.28 -15.47 0.91
CA VAL A 31 13.62 -16.12 2.06
C VAL A 31 14.60 -17.03 2.82
N ALA A 32 15.41 -17.82 2.11
CA ALA A 32 16.43 -18.67 2.71
C ALA A 32 17.52 -17.83 3.42
N PHE A 33 17.93 -16.72 2.81
CA PHE A 33 18.89 -15.79 3.41
C PHE A 33 18.33 -15.21 4.71
N HIS A 34 17.10 -14.70 4.71
CA HIS A 34 16.43 -14.21 5.92
C HIS A 34 16.31 -15.29 7.01
N ALA A 35 15.95 -16.52 6.63
CA ALA A 35 15.85 -17.65 7.58
C ALA A 35 17.20 -17.96 8.22
N ALA A 36 18.28 -18.01 7.43
CA ALA A 36 19.64 -18.22 7.93
C ALA A 36 20.06 -17.10 8.89
N VAL A 37 19.81 -15.84 8.52
CA VAL A 37 20.12 -14.69 9.37
C VAL A 37 19.38 -14.75 10.71
N ARG A 38 18.08 -15.10 10.70
CA ARG A 38 17.31 -15.28 11.95
C ARG A 38 17.82 -16.44 12.78
N ALA A 39 18.19 -17.56 12.16
CA ALA A 39 18.67 -18.74 12.86
C ALA A 39 20.01 -18.43 13.58
N VAL A 40 20.97 -17.82 12.88
CA VAL A 40 22.27 -17.41 13.44
C VAL A 40 22.12 -16.42 14.59
N ARG A 41 21.09 -15.55 14.55
CA ARG A 41 20.80 -14.61 15.64
C ARG A 41 20.30 -15.29 16.91
N LEU A 42 19.49 -16.34 16.76
CA LEU A 42 18.73 -16.94 17.85
C LEU A 42 19.45 -18.10 18.51
N TYR A 43 20.35 -18.78 17.77
CA TYR A 43 20.99 -20.02 18.22
C TYR A 43 22.49 -20.04 17.87
N PRO A 44 23.30 -20.80 18.64
CA PRO A 44 24.69 -21.06 18.29
C PRO A 44 24.83 -21.76 16.93
N VAL A 45 25.98 -21.58 16.27
CA VAL A 45 26.25 -22.09 14.92
C VAL A 45 26.13 -23.62 14.85
N GLU A 46 26.47 -24.32 15.94
CA GLU A 46 26.41 -25.79 16.04
C GLU A 46 24.97 -26.33 16.11
N ASN A 47 23.96 -25.46 16.26
CA ASN A 47 22.57 -25.86 16.33
C ASN A 47 22.09 -26.42 14.97
N ASN A 48 21.40 -27.56 14.99
CA ASN A 48 20.83 -28.20 13.80
C ASN A 48 19.94 -27.26 12.98
N ALA A 49 19.19 -26.35 13.62
CA ALA A 49 18.35 -25.38 12.92
C ALA A 49 19.18 -24.38 12.12
N VAL A 50 20.34 -23.95 12.65
CA VAL A 50 21.26 -23.02 11.97
C VAL A 50 21.96 -23.73 10.81
N GLN A 51 22.49 -24.93 11.05
CA GLN A 51 23.12 -25.75 10.01
C GLN A 51 22.16 -26.03 8.85
N LYS A 52 20.90 -26.35 9.15
CA LYS A 52 19.87 -26.57 8.13
C LYS A 52 19.58 -25.30 7.32
N ALA A 53 19.39 -24.17 7.99
CA ALA A 53 19.09 -22.90 7.30
C ALA A 53 20.25 -22.44 6.40
N LEU A 54 21.50 -22.62 6.85
CA LEU A 54 22.69 -22.30 6.04
C LEU A 54 22.84 -23.24 4.85
N ALA A 55 22.55 -24.54 5.01
CA ALA A 55 22.57 -25.49 3.90
C ALA A 55 21.48 -25.15 2.85
N GLU A 56 20.27 -24.80 3.29
CA GLU A 56 19.20 -24.34 2.39
C GLU A 56 19.61 -23.07 1.62
N LEU A 57 20.22 -22.10 2.31
CA LEU A 57 20.77 -20.90 1.68
C LEU A 57 21.81 -21.23 0.59
N CYS A 58 22.77 -22.12 0.87
CA CYS A 58 23.75 -22.54 -0.14
C CYS A 58 23.08 -23.17 -1.38
N VAL A 59 22.08 -24.04 -1.18
CA VAL A 59 21.35 -24.67 -2.28
C VAL A 59 20.61 -23.63 -3.13
N HIS A 60 20.00 -22.64 -2.50
CA HIS A 60 19.29 -21.59 -3.24
C HIS A 60 20.25 -20.64 -3.96
N ALA A 61 21.40 -20.29 -3.36
CA ALA A 61 22.45 -19.52 -4.02
C ALA A 61 22.97 -20.25 -5.28
N GLU A 62 23.23 -21.55 -5.17
CA GLU A 62 23.66 -22.39 -6.30
C GLU A 62 22.65 -22.40 -7.43
N ARG A 63 21.36 -22.54 -7.13
CA ARG A 63 20.31 -22.52 -8.16
C ARG A 63 20.23 -21.18 -8.89
N VAL A 64 20.44 -20.06 -8.18
CA VAL A 64 20.50 -18.73 -8.81
C VAL A 64 21.74 -18.61 -9.69
N MET A 65 22.91 -19.02 -9.20
CA MET A 65 24.16 -18.99 -9.98
C MET A 65 24.07 -19.84 -11.27
N GLN A 66 23.44 -21.01 -11.20
CA GLN A 66 23.26 -21.88 -12.36
C GLN A 66 22.27 -21.32 -13.39
N ALA A 67 21.30 -20.50 -12.96
CA ALA A 67 20.29 -19.95 -13.85
C ALA A 67 20.79 -18.76 -14.66
N ASP A 68 21.69 -17.94 -14.10
CA ASP A 68 22.02 -16.61 -14.65
C ASP A 68 23.53 -16.28 -14.62
N ASN A 69 24.37 -17.32 -14.48
CA ASN A 69 25.84 -17.22 -14.47
C ASN A 69 26.42 -16.26 -13.41
N GLY A 70 25.71 -16.12 -12.28
CA GLY A 70 26.06 -15.25 -11.16
C GLY A 70 24.96 -15.24 -10.11
N CYS A 71 25.30 -14.85 -8.88
CA CYS A 71 24.31 -14.56 -7.84
C CYS A 71 24.67 -13.26 -7.17
N GLU A 72 23.89 -12.24 -7.48
CA GLU A 72 24.04 -10.91 -6.93
C GLU A 72 22.75 -10.53 -6.21
N LEU A 73 22.87 -10.10 -4.96
CA LEU A 73 21.79 -9.51 -4.19
C LEU A 73 21.99 -7.99 -4.16
N ARG A 74 21.23 -7.27 -4.97
CA ARG A 74 21.37 -5.82 -5.12
C ARG A 74 20.20 -5.08 -4.46
N ARG A 75 20.53 -3.99 -3.80
CA ARG A 75 19.58 -2.98 -3.32
C ARG A 75 19.64 -1.79 -4.27
N VAL A 76 18.53 -1.47 -4.91
CA VAL A 76 18.35 -0.21 -5.66
C VAL A 76 17.14 0.49 -5.05
N GLY A 77 17.38 1.55 -4.27
CA GLY A 77 16.35 2.17 -3.44
C GLY A 77 15.78 1.20 -2.40
N ASP A 78 14.47 0.93 -2.46
CA ASP A 78 13.75 -0.05 -1.64
C ASP A 78 13.53 -1.40 -2.36
N TYR A 79 14.06 -1.57 -3.57
CA TYR A 79 13.93 -2.81 -4.31
C TYR A 79 15.10 -3.73 -4.06
N VAL A 80 14.77 -5.00 -3.82
CA VAL A 80 15.74 -6.08 -3.83
C VAL A 80 15.70 -6.73 -5.20
N PHE A 81 16.84 -6.73 -5.85
CA PHE A 81 17.10 -7.50 -7.04
C PHE A 81 17.94 -8.71 -6.68
N VAL A 82 17.62 -9.83 -7.31
CA VAL A 82 18.57 -10.94 -7.43
C VAL A 82 18.95 -11.01 -8.90
N ASN A 83 20.22 -10.73 -9.19
CA ASN A 83 20.71 -10.43 -10.54
C ASN A 83 19.86 -9.31 -11.18
N ASP A 84 19.24 -9.55 -12.34
CA ASP A 84 18.35 -8.60 -13.01
C ASP A 84 16.87 -8.78 -12.65
N THR A 85 16.55 -9.71 -11.74
CA THR A 85 15.17 -10.00 -11.35
C THR A 85 14.76 -9.19 -10.12
N ARG A 86 13.87 -8.21 -10.31
CA ARG A 86 13.22 -7.47 -9.21
C ARG A 86 12.31 -8.40 -8.42
N ILE A 87 12.52 -8.52 -7.12
CA ILE A 87 11.63 -9.32 -6.27
C ILE A 87 10.37 -8.51 -5.93
N ARG A 88 9.21 -9.01 -6.36
CA ARG A 88 7.90 -8.47 -6.01
C ARG A 88 7.62 -8.67 -4.52
N LEU A 89 7.18 -7.60 -3.86
CA LEU A 89 6.78 -7.60 -2.46
C LEU A 89 5.37 -8.19 -2.33
N GLY A 90 5.23 -9.29 -1.60
CA GLY A 90 3.97 -9.91 -1.19
C GLY A 90 3.90 -10.05 0.33
N LEU A 91 2.71 -10.31 0.86
CA LEU A 91 2.52 -10.51 2.32
C LEU A 91 3.35 -11.69 2.86
N ASP A 92 3.61 -12.69 2.04
CA ASP A 92 4.35 -13.91 2.35
C ASP A 92 5.87 -13.68 2.48
N ASN A 93 6.43 -12.72 1.74
CA ASN A 93 7.87 -12.45 1.70
C ASN A 93 8.27 -11.08 2.29
N TYR A 94 7.31 -10.23 2.65
CA TYR A 94 7.54 -8.88 3.19
C TYR A 94 8.52 -8.88 4.37
N ALA A 95 8.28 -9.73 5.37
CA ALA A 95 9.16 -9.79 6.55
C ALA A 95 10.61 -10.16 6.19
N ALA A 96 10.79 -11.00 5.17
CA ALA A 96 12.13 -11.36 4.70
C ALA A 96 12.79 -10.20 3.96
N LEU A 97 12.10 -9.62 2.98
CA LEU A 97 12.61 -8.52 2.17
C LEU A 97 12.94 -7.29 3.02
N SER A 98 12.01 -6.84 3.87
CA SER A 98 12.22 -5.67 4.74
C SER A 98 13.41 -5.86 5.70
N TYR A 99 13.58 -7.07 6.23
CA TYR A 99 14.69 -7.35 7.13
C TYR A 99 16.03 -7.38 6.40
N VAL A 100 16.08 -7.99 5.22
CA VAL A 100 17.28 -8.02 4.37
C VAL A 100 17.65 -6.61 3.91
N LEU A 101 16.68 -5.81 3.47
CA LEU A 101 16.87 -4.40 3.13
C LEU A 101 17.44 -3.60 4.30
N GLY A 102 16.86 -3.77 5.49
CA GLY A 102 17.34 -3.10 6.71
C GLY A 102 18.78 -3.48 7.08
N LEU A 103 19.17 -4.74 6.88
CA LEU A 103 20.55 -5.20 7.11
C LEU A 103 21.53 -4.57 6.13
N LEU A 104 21.22 -4.62 4.83
CA LEU A 104 22.08 -4.04 3.79
C LEU A 104 22.22 -2.52 4.00
N ARG A 105 21.11 -1.83 4.29
CA ARG A 105 21.12 -0.39 4.62
C ARG A 105 21.96 -0.10 5.86
N GLY A 106 21.77 -0.86 6.95
CA GLY A 106 22.54 -0.68 8.18
C GLY A 106 24.05 -0.85 7.99
N ALA A 107 24.44 -1.77 7.10
CA ALA A 107 25.82 -2.05 6.72
C ALA A 107 26.39 -1.10 5.66
N GLY A 108 25.59 -0.22 5.05
CA GLY A 108 26.02 0.66 3.97
C GLY A 108 26.29 -0.09 2.65
N ILE A 109 25.58 -1.19 2.41
CA ILE A 109 25.76 -2.05 1.22
C ILE A 109 24.69 -1.73 0.18
N GLY A 110 25.14 -1.49 -1.06
CA GLY A 110 24.32 -1.40 -2.27
C GLY A 110 24.14 -2.74 -2.97
N GLY A 111 25.13 -3.62 -2.92
CA GLY A 111 25.04 -4.96 -3.52
C GLY A 111 25.98 -5.97 -2.88
N VAL A 112 25.60 -7.24 -2.94
CA VAL A 112 26.44 -8.38 -2.55
C VAL A 112 26.49 -9.36 -3.73
N SER A 113 27.64 -9.43 -4.38
CA SER A 113 27.89 -10.35 -5.49
C SER A 113 28.66 -11.57 -5.02
N ILE A 114 28.22 -12.75 -5.43
CA ILE A 114 28.83 -14.04 -5.11
C ILE A 114 29.67 -14.49 -6.31
N ASN A 115 31.00 -14.47 -6.16
CA ASN A 115 31.93 -14.85 -7.23
C ASN A 115 32.06 -16.37 -7.39
N ALA A 116 31.98 -17.11 -6.29
CA ALA A 116 31.95 -18.57 -6.24
C ALA A 116 31.12 -19.03 -5.04
N LEU A 117 30.63 -20.27 -5.06
CA LEU A 117 29.75 -20.79 -4.01
C LEU A 117 30.38 -20.68 -2.62
N PRO A 118 29.86 -19.84 -1.71
CA PRO A 118 30.45 -19.64 -0.40
C PRO A 118 30.21 -20.86 0.48
N GLY A 119 31.23 -21.25 1.24
CA GLY A 119 31.08 -22.26 2.28
C GLY A 119 30.21 -21.78 3.44
N VAL A 120 29.73 -22.72 4.26
CA VAL A 120 28.93 -22.43 5.47
C VAL A 120 29.65 -21.43 6.39
N ARG A 121 30.97 -21.56 6.55
CA ARG A 121 31.79 -20.63 7.36
C ARG A 121 31.70 -19.19 6.85
N GLU A 122 31.79 -18.97 5.54
CA GLU A 122 31.75 -17.63 4.96
C GLU A 122 30.38 -16.99 5.14
N TRP A 123 29.31 -17.76 4.95
CA TRP A 123 27.94 -17.30 5.24
C TRP A 123 27.76 -16.88 6.69
N VAL A 124 28.26 -17.68 7.64
CA VAL A 124 28.20 -17.36 9.07
C VAL A 124 28.91 -16.04 9.37
N VAL A 125 30.11 -15.84 8.82
CA VAL A 125 30.90 -14.62 9.05
C VAL A 125 30.20 -13.40 8.47
N LEU A 126 29.72 -13.49 7.22
CA LEU A 126 28.97 -12.40 6.58
C LEU A 126 27.73 -12.03 7.41
N ILE A 127 26.91 -13.02 7.75
CA ILE A 127 25.68 -12.82 8.52
C ILE A 127 26.00 -12.20 9.89
N ALA A 128 27.01 -12.70 10.60
CA ALA A 128 27.39 -12.18 11.90
C ALA A 128 27.83 -10.71 11.82
N PHE A 129 28.55 -10.31 10.78
CA PHE A 129 28.97 -8.92 10.60
C PHE A 129 27.84 -8.00 10.17
N LEU A 130 26.91 -8.46 9.31
CA LEU A 130 25.69 -7.71 8.97
C LEU A 130 24.78 -7.46 10.19
N GLN A 131 24.80 -8.38 11.16
CA GLN A 131 24.00 -8.29 12.38
C GLN A 131 24.69 -7.55 13.52
N ALA A 132 25.99 -7.33 13.44
CA ALA A 132 26.71 -6.60 14.45
C ALA A 132 26.13 -5.18 14.54
N PRO A 133 25.92 -4.63 15.74
CA PRO A 133 25.51 -3.24 15.86
C PRO A 133 26.48 -2.37 15.07
N PRO A 134 25.98 -1.38 14.30
CA PRO A 134 26.85 -0.50 13.55
C PRO A 134 27.80 0.15 14.57
N LEU A 135 29.10 -0.10 14.39
CA LEU A 135 30.13 0.66 15.07
C LEU A 135 29.88 2.13 14.71
N GLU A 136 30.19 3.06 15.63
CA GLU A 136 29.96 4.52 15.45
C GLU A 136 30.89 5.12 14.38
N TYR A 137 30.86 4.56 13.18
CA TYR A 137 31.55 5.07 12.00
C TYR A 137 30.60 5.94 11.18
N PRO A 138 31.13 7.01 10.56
CA PRO A 138 30.42 7.73 9.50
C PRO A 138 29.90 6.77 8.44
N GLU A 139 28.72 7.04 7.88
CA GLU A 139 28.07 6.19 6.88
C GLU A 139 28.98 5.86 5.69
N GLU A 140 29.78 6.85 5.26
CA GLU A 140 30.74 6.75 4.15
C GLU A 140 31.88 5.74 4.40
N GLU A 141 32.15 5.38 5.66
CA GLU A 141 33.23 4.47 6.04
C GLU A 141 32.74 3.04 6.35
N ARG A 142 31.42 2.82 6.49
CA ARG A 142 30.86 1.55 6.97
C ARG A 142 31.17 0.38 6.03
N LEU A 143 31.05 0.60 4.72
CA LEU A 143 31.33 -0.43 3.72
C LEU A 143 32.80 -0.85 3.76
N ALA A 144 33.73 0.11 3.71
CA ALA A 144 35.17 -0.16 3.71
C ALA A 144 35.61 -0.92 4.98
N GLN A 145 35.03 -0.58 6.13
CA GLN A 145 35.29 -1.30 7.38
C GLN A 145 34.74 -2.72 7.36
N LEU A 146 33.56 -2.94 6.76
CA LEU A 146 32.99 -4.26 6.61
C LEU A 146 33.84 -5.14 5.67
N GLU A 147 34.28 -4.60 4.54
CA GLU A 147 35.18 -5.26 3.59
C GLU A 147 36.50 -5.66 4.25
N GLN A 148 37.09 -4.75 5.04
CA GLN A 148 38.31 -5.05 5.78
C GLN A 148 38.09 -6.20 6.76
N ARG A 149 36.99 -6.19 7.52
CA ARG A 149 36.67 -7.26 8.47
C ARG A 149 36.44 -8.62 7.80
N LEU A 150 35.77 -8.63 6.65
CA LEU A 150 35.59 -9.85 5.85
C LEU A 150 36.94 -10.40 5.37
N THR A 151 37.81 -9.50 4.89
CA THR A 151 39.17 -9.84 4.47
C THR A 151 40.00 -10.41 5.62
N ASP A 152 39.98 -9.77 6.79
CA ASP A 152 40.69 -10.23 8.00
C ASP A 152 40.17 -11.59 8.50
N ALA A 153 38.90 -11.89 8.26
CA ALA A 153 38.28 -13.18 8.59
C ALA A 153 38.53 -14.29 7.54
N GLY A 154 39.20 -13.94 6.43
CA GLY A 154 39.51 -14.85 5.32
C GLY A 154 38.31 -15.18 4.43
N VAL A 155 37.33 -14.27 4.34
CA VAL A 155 36.16 -14.40 3.47
C VAL A 155 36.47 -13.75 2.12
N VAL A 156 36.35 -14.50 1.02
CA VAL A 156 36.79 -14.06 -0.32
C VAL A 156 35.73 -14.16 -1.40
N ASN A 157 34.62 -14.87 -1.16
CA ASN A 157 33.63 -15.14 -2.20
C ASN A 157 32.52 -14.09 -2.29
N PHE A 158 32.50 -13.10 -1.40
CA PHE A 158 31.57 -11.97 -1.44
C PHE A 158 32.29 -10.71 -1.92
N LEU A 159 31.77 -10.10 -2.97
CA LEU A 159 32.11 -8.74 -3.39
C LEU A 159 31.00 -7.81 -2.91
N LEU A 160 31.35 -6.80 -2.13
CA LEU A 160 30.39 -5.79 -1.68
C LEU A 160 30.47 -4.56 -2.58
N GLU A 161 29.32 -3.95 -2.85
CA GLU A 161 29.24 -2.75 -3.67
C GLU A 161 28.62 -1.60 -2.86
N PRO A 162 29.08 -0.35 -3.06
CA PRO A 162 28.47 0.81 -2.44
C PRO A 162 27.06 1.05 -2.96
N PRO A 163 26.19 1.70 -2.16
CA PRO A 163 24.88 2.14 -2.64
C PRO A 163 25.05 3.11 -3.81
N SER A 164 24.20 2.97 -4.83
CA SER A 164 24.14 3.92 -5.93
C SER A 164 23.82 5.33 -5.41
N ASN A 165 24.41 6.36 -6.03
CA ASN A 165 24.55 7.72 -5.49
C ASN A 165 23.27 8.58 -5.45
N ASP A 166 22.08 7.98 -5.38
CA ASP A 166 20.80 8.68 -5.36
C ASP A 166 20.41 9.09 -3.92
N ARG A 167 21.26 9.93 -3.30
CA ARG A 167 21.07 10.42 -1.92
C ARG A 167 19.79 11.25 -1.71
N ALA A 168 19.16 11.74 -2.78
CA ALA A 168 17.87 12.42 -2.71
C ALA A 168 16.69 11.44 -2.57
N ASP A 169 16.83 10.22 -3.10
CA ASP A 169 15.81 9.18 -3.01
C ASP A 169 15.75 8.57 -1.60
N ASP A 170 16.87 8.40 -0.91
CA ASP A 170 16.91 7.68 0.38
C ASP A 170 16.00 8.27 1.47
N ALA A 171 15.83 9.60 1.56
CA ALA A 171 14.96 10.25 2.56
C ALA A 171 13.45 10.12 2.23
N GLU A 172 13.11 10.18 0.94
CA GLU A 172 11.74 10.00 0.44
C GLU A 172 11.34 8.51 0.51
N LEU A 173 12.28 7.61 0.22
CA LEU A 173 12.15 6.15 0.37
C LEU A 173 11.94 5.75 1.83
N ASP A 174 12.71 6.33 2.75
CA ASP A 174 12.54 6.15 4.19
C ASP A 174 11.14 6.57 4.68
N ALA A 175 10.57 7.64 4.11
CA ALA A 175 9.21 8.10 4.43
C ALA A 175 8.14 7.13 3.90
N ARG A 176 8.33 6.60 2.69
CA ARG A 176 7.43 5.62 2.07
C ARG A 176 7.43 4.30 2.82
N GLU A 177 8.58 3.77 3.22
CA GLU A 177 8.63 2.52 4.00
C GLU A 177 7.97 2.70 5.37
N ARG A 178 8.16 3.85 6.04
CA ARG A 178 7.43 4.18 7.28
C ARG A 178 5.92 4.24 7.06
N ALA A 179 5.47 4.84 5.96
CA ALA A 179 4.05 4.88 5.61
C ALA A 179 3.50 3.47 5.36
N ARG A 180 4.24 2.63 4.63
CA ARG A 180 3.90 1.23 4.33
C ARG A 180 3.79 0.38 5.60
N GLN A 181 4.79 0.45 6.48
CA GLN A 181 4.77 -0.23 7.78
C GLN A 181 3.56 0.19 8.62
N THR A 182 3.26 1.49 8.63
CA THR A 182 2.10 2.04 9.35
C THR A 182 0.78 1.50 8.78
N TYR A 183 0.68 1.42 7.46
CA TYR A 183 -0.48 0.88 6.76
C TYR A 183 -0.71 -0.61 7.10
N VAL A 184 0.32 -1.45 6.92
CA VAL A 184 0.25 -2.90 7.20
C VAL A 184 -0.10 -3.18 8.67
N ARG A 185 0.55 -2.48 9.60
CA ARG A 185 0.26 -2.60 11.03
C ARG A 185 -1.19 -2.22 11.35
N SER A 186 -1.73 -1.22 10.65
CA SER A 186 -3.12 -0.79 10.83
C SER A 186 -4.11 -1.82 10.30
N LEU A 187 -3.79 -2.49 9.19
CA LEU A 187 -4.58 -3.63 8.69
C LEU A 187 -4.65 -4.76 9.71
N ASP A 188 -3.51 -5.18 10.26
CA ASP A 188 -3.45 -6.28 11.24
C ASP A 188 -4.29 -5.98 12.50
N VAL A 189 -4.19 -4.75 13.01
CA VAL A 189 -4.97 -4.31 14.18
C VAL A 189 -6.47 -4.27 13.84
N THR A 190 -6.84 -3.80 12.65
CA THR A 190 -8.24 -3.70 12.21
C THR A 190 -8.86 -5.08 12.02
N ARG A 191 -8.14 -6.00 11.37
CA ARG A 191 -8.53 -7.42 11.24
C ARG A 191 -8.82 -8.02 12.60
N GLU A 192 -7.88 -7.90 13.54
CA GLU A 192 -8.04 -8.46 14.88
C GLU A 192 -9.29 -7.89 15.58
N VAL A 193 -9.49 -6.57 15.52
CA VAL A 193 -10.62 -5.90 16.18
C VAL A 193 -11.96 -6.38 15.63
N MET A 194 -12.09 -6.48 14.31
CA MET A 194 -13.31 -6.94 13.65
C MET A 194 -13.60 -8.41 14.00
N VAL A 195 -12.57 -9.26 14.01
CA VAL A 195 -12.70 -10.67 14.41
C VAL A 195 -13.11 -10.80 15.89
N GLN A 196 -12.48 -10.06 16.80
CA GLN A 196 -12.85 -10.08 18.22
C GLN A 196 -14.27 -9.56 18.44
N ALA A 197 -14.67 -8.50 17.74
CA ALA A 197 -16.03 -7.95 17.81
C ALA A 197 -17.08 -8.99 17.36
N ARG A 198 -16.78 -9.74 16.30
CA ARG A 198 -17.62 -10.85 15.81
C ARG A 198 -17.77 -11.97 16.84
N LEU A 199 -16.70 -12.28 17.57
CA LEU A 199 -16.69 -13.25 18.67
C LEU A 199 -17.32 -12.70 19.98
N GLY A 200 -17.81 -11.45 19.98
CA GLY A 200 -18.38 -10.81 21.17
C GLY A 200 -17.36 -10.49 22.26
N ARG A 201 -16.06 -10.48 21.93
CA ARG A 201 -14.97 -10.18 22.86
C ARG A 201 -14.64 -8.69 22.83
N SER A 202 -14.14 -8.16 23.94
CA SER A 202 -13.69 -6.77 23.98
C SER A 202 -12.46 -6.61 23.08
N ALA A 203 -12.60 -5.85 22.00
CA ALA A 203 -11.48 -5.43 21.19
C ALA A 203 -10.51 -4.57 22.01
N GLY A 204 -9.21 -4.71 21.77
CA GLY A 204 -8.18 -3.93 22.45
C GLY A 204 -8.17 -2.47 21.99
N LEU A 205 -9.08 -1.63 22.50
CA LEU A 205 -9.22 -0.21 22.10
C LEU A 205 -7.89 0.56 22.20
N LYS A 206 -7.03 0.20 23.16
CA LYS A 206 -5.68 0.78 23.28
C LYS A 206 -4.83 0.53 22.03
N ARG A 207 -4.90 -0.66 21.41
CA ARG A 207 -4.16 -0.99 20.19
C ARG A 207 -4.72 -0.24 18.98
N VAL A 208 -6.04 -0.12 18.88
CA VAL A 208 -6.71 0.69 17.85
C VAL A 208 -6.25 2.15 17.92
N LYS A 209 -6.29 2.74 19.13
CA LYS A 209 -5.81 4.12 19.35
C LYS A 209 -4.34 4.29 18.94
N ARG A 210 -3.47 3.30 19.17
CA ARG A 210 -2.07 3.34 18.72
C ARG A 210 -1.92 3.22 17.21
N ALA A 211 -2.72 2.38 16.54
CA ALA A 211 -2.71 2.28 15.08
C ALA A 211 -3.14 3.61 14.45
N VAL A 212 -4.24 4.20 14.95
CA VAL A 212 -4.71 5.53 14.54
C VAL A 212 -3.67 6.60 14.81
N GLN A 213 -2.96 6.54 15.95
CA GLN A 213 -1.86 7.45 16.25
C GLN A 213 -0.76 7.38 15.17
N GLY A 214 -0.37 6.18 14.77
CA GLY A 214 0.59 5.97 13.67
C GLY A 214 0.11 6.59 12.36
N ILE A 215 -1.16 6.38 11.98
CA ILE A 215 -1.76 7.00 10.78
C ILE A 215 -1.72 8.53 10.86
N VAL A 216 -2.11 9.12 11.99
CA VAL A 216 -2.10 10.57 12.18
C VAL A 216 -0.68 11.12 12.11
N ASP A 217 0.30 10.45 12.74
CA ASP A 217 1.70 10.88 12.71
C ASP A 217 2.29 10.78 11.30
N ALA A 218 1.98 9.71 10.57
CA ALA A 218 2.38 9.57 9.17
C ALA A 218 1.79 10.66 8.28
N ILE A 219 0.49 10.96 8.40
CA ILE A 219 -0.18 12.03 7.64
C ILE A 219 0.37 13.42 8.00
N LEU A 220 0.77 13.65 9.25
CA LEU A 220 1.40 14.90 9.65
C LEU A 220 2.80 15.07 9.04
N SER A 221 3.52 13.97 8.85
CA SER A 221 4.86 13.94 8.25
C SER A 221 4.82 14.05 6.73
N ASP A 222 4.06 13.17 6.07
CA ASP A 222 3.89 13.12 4.62
C ASP A 222 2.50 12.56 4.25
N PRO A 223 1.56 13.43 3.89
CA PRO A 223 0.21 13.03 3.49
C PRO A 223 0.18 12.20 2.21
N SER A 224 1.05 12.52 1.23
CA SER A 224 0.98 11.97 -0.13
C SER A 224 1.34 10.49 -0.13
N SER A 225 2.38 10.10 0.61
CA SER A 225 2.79 8.70 0.74
C SER A 225 1.67 7.81 1.29
N LEU A 226 1.01 8.21 2.38
CA LEU A 226 -0.01 7.35 3.00
C LEU A 226 -1.32 7.32 2.19
N VAL A 227 -1.70 8.44 1.57
CA VAL A 227 -2.89 8.49 0.67
C VAL A 227 -2.63 7.67 -0.59
N GLY A 228 -1.41 7.70 -1.15
CA GLY A 228 -1.03 6.86 -2.29
C GLY A 228 -1.23 5.37 -2.02
N LEU A 229 -0.92 4.91 -0.80
CA LEU A 229 -1.14 3.49 -0.43
C LEU A 229 -2.61 3.06 -0.45
N THR A 230 -3.56 3.99 -0.31
CA THR A 230 -5.00 3.65 -0.41
C THR A 230 -5.44 3.24 -1.82
N THR A 231 -4.60 3.55 -2.82
CA THR A 231 -4.84 3.22 -4.24
C THR A 231 -4.35 1.82 -4.61
N LEU A 232 -3.57 1.18 -3.72
CA LEU A 232 -3.02 -0.16 -3.95
C LEU A 232 -4.11 -1.22 -3.80
N ARG A 233 -4.32 -2.02 -4.85
CA ARG A 233 -5.38 -3.04 -4.95
C ARG A 233 -4.96 -4.43 -4.48
N GLU A 234 -3.73 -4.61 -4.00
CA GLU A 234 -3.08 -5.93 -3.83
C GLU A 234 -3.44 -6.70 -2.55
N PHE A 235 -4.51 -6.32 -1.84
CA PHE A 235 -4.86 -6.95 -0.56
C PHE A 235 -6.15 -7.77 -0.68
N ASP A 236 -6.03 -9.09 -0.53
CA ASP A 236 -7.11 -10.08 -0.65
C ASP A 236 -8.24 -9.93 0.39
N GLU A 237 -8.08 -9.08 1.41
CA GLU A 237 -9.06 -8.87 2.48
C GLU A 237 -9.75 -7.50 2.42
N TYR A 238 -10.72 -7.41 1.50
CA TYR A 238 -11.47 -6.21 1.13
C TYR A 238 -11.99 -5.36 2.31
N THR A 239 -12.59 -5.94 3.35
CA THR A 239 -13.27 -5.18 4.42
C THR A 239 -12.31 -4.43 5.34
N PHE A 240 -11.14 -5.00 5.63
CA PHE A 240 -10.17 -4.37 6.53
C PHE A 240 -9.39 -3.26 5.81
N VAL A 241 -9.08 -3.50 4.54
CA VAL A 241 -8.49 -2.50 3.63
C VAL A 241 -9.38 -1.28 3.54
N HIS A 242 -10.67 -1.49 3.26
CA HIS A 242 -11.67 -0.41 3.21
C HIS A 242 -11.69 0.42 4.50
N SER A 243 -11.74 -0.22 5.66
CA SER A 243 -11.78 0.51 6.95
C SER A 243 -10.51 1.34 7.19
N VAL A 244 -9.33 0.82 6.79
CA VAL A 244 -8.06 1.53 6.89
C VAL A 244 -7.97 2.69 5.89
N ASN A 245 -8.40 2.47 4.64
CA ASN A 245 -8.44 3.52 3.62
C ASN A 245 -9.36 4.67 4.03
N VAL A 246 -10.59 4.37 4.47
CA VAL A 246 -11.54 5.37 4.97
C VAL A 246 -10.94 6.14 6.15
N CYS A 247 -10.20 5.47 7.04
CA CYS A 247 -9.49 6.13 8.13
C CYS A 247 -8.42 7.11 7.63
N ILE A 248 -7.54 6.68 6.71
CA ILE A 248 -6.46 7.49 6.15
C ILE A 248 -7.04 8.72 5.43
N LEU A 249 -7.99 8.50 4.52
CA LEU A 249 -8.66 9.56 3.77
C LEU A 249 -9.39 10.55 4.69
N SER A 250 -10.08 10.05 5.72
CA SER A 250 -10.77 10.90 6.71
C SER A 250 -9.79 11.77 7.50
N VAL A 251 -8.68 11.20 7.98
CA VAL A 251 -7.67 11.93 8.75
C VAL A 251 -6.98 12.98 7.88
N ALA A 252 -6.63 12.62 6.64
CA ALA A 252 -6.03 13.55 5.67
C ALA A 252 -6.97 14.71 5.34
N LEU A 253 -8.26 14.44 5.15
CA LEU A 253 -9.29 15.47 4.96
C LEU A 253 -9.48 16.33 6.21
N GLY A 254 -9.45 15.71 7.39
CA GLY A 254 -9.47 16.40 8.68
C GLY A 254 -8.33 17.40 8.83
N ARG A 255 -7.10 17.00 8.48
CA ARG A 255 -5.92 17.88 8.44
C ARG A 255 -6.15 19.06 7.49
N ARG A 256 -6.63 18.80 6.26
CA ARG A 256 -6.92 19.84 5.25
C ARG A 256 -7.97 20.84 5.72
N LEU A 257 -8.94 20.38 6.52
CA LEU A 257 -9.98 21.22 7.15
C LEU A 257 -9.51 21.95 8.42
N GLY A 258 -8.25 21.78 8.83
CA GLY A 258 -7.67 22.46 9.99
C GLY A 258 -7.98 21.79 11.34
N LEU A 259 -8.35 20.50 11.36
CA LEU A 259 -8.51 19.78 12.64
C LEU A 259 -7.16 19.65 13.36
N THR A 260 -7.20 19.87 14.67
CA THR A 260 -6.06 19.66 15.55
C THR A 260 -5.68 18.19 15.66
N LYS A 261 -4.44 17.88 16.05
CA LYS A 261 -3.97 16.50 16.25
C LYS A 261 -4.90 15.66 17.15
N PRO A 262 -5.38 16.15 18.32
CA PRO A 262 -6.37 15.42 19.13
C PRO A 262 -7.68 15.13 18.40
N GLN A 263 -8.20 16.10 17.63
CA GLN A 263 -9.42 15.90 16.84
C GLN A 263 -9.21 14.89 15.71
N MET A 264 -8.05 14.89 15.06
CA MET A 264 -7.68 13.90 14.06
C MET A 264 -7.58 12.49 14.64
N LEU A 265 -7.08 12.33 15.87
CA LEU A 265 -7.07 11.02 16.55
C LEU A 265 -8.48 10.51 16.84
N GLU A 266 -9.39 11.40 17.27
CA GLU A 266 -10.79 11.02 17.47
C GLU A 266 -11.50 10.70 16.14
N LEU A 267 -11.19 11.45 15.07
CA LEU A 267 -11.73 11.24 13.73
C LEU A 267 -11.24 9.92 13.15
N GLY A 268 -9.94 9.63 13.22
CA GLY A 268 -9.36 8.38 12.76
C GLY A 268 -9.92 7.18 13.52
N LEU A 269 -10.14 7.31 14.83
CA LEU A 269 -10.80 6.25 15.61
C LEU A 269 -12.25 6.03 15.16
N ALA A 270 -12.99 7.11 14.90
CA ALA A 270 -14.36 7.03 14.40
C ALA A 270 -14.44 6.43 12.99
N ALA A 271 -13.53 6.83 12.11
CA ALA A 271 -13.44 6.36 10.73
C ALA A 271 -13.02 4.89 10.67
N LEU A 272 -12.02 4.46 11.44
CA LEU A 272 -11.57 3.06 11.44
C LEU A 272 -12.64 2.08 11.96
N LEU A 273 -13.55 2.56 12.81
CA LEU A 273 -14.60 1.75 13.44
C LEU A 273 -16.00 2.02 12.88
N HIS A 274 -16.14 2.83 11.82
CA HIS A 274 -17.46 3.22 11.28
C HIS A 274 -18.32 2.00 10.95
N ASP A 275 -17.67 0.96 10.43
CA ASP A 275 -18.26 -0.28 9.94
C ASP A 275 -18.24 -1.44 10.95
N ILE A 276 -17.86 -1.22 12.21
CA ILE A 276 -17.72 -2.30 13.21
C ILE A 276 -19.00 -3.13 13.40
N GLY A 277 -20.17 -2.54 13.12
CA GLY A 277 -21.44 -3.24 13.15
C GLY A 277 -21.59 -4.34 12.11
N LYS A 278 -20.82 -4.32 10.99
CA LYS A 278 -20.82 -5.41 10.00
C LYS A 278 -20.39 -6.74 10.60
N SER A 279 -19.72 -6.74 11.76
CA SER A 279 -19.45 -7.95 12.55
C SER A 279 -20.70 -8.70 13.01
N ARG A 280 -21.87 -8.07 12.97
CA ARG A 280 -23.19 -8.63 13.34
C ARG A 280 -24.07 -8.98 12.14
N VAL A 281 -23.60 -8.73 10.92
CA VAL A 281 -24.27 -9.13 9.68
C VAL A 281 -23.81 -10.55 9.30
N SER A 282 -24.70 -11.35 8.75
CA SER A 282 -24.38 -12.69 8.25
C SER A 282 -23.33 -12.65 7.13
N LEU A 283 -22.48 -13.68 7.05
CA LEU A 283 -21.47 -13.77 5.98
C LEU A 283 -22.11 -13.98 4.62
N ASP A 284 -23.26 -14.64 4.57
CA ASP A 284 -24.00 -14.86 3.32
C ASP A 284 -24.48 -13.52 2.75
N THR A 285 -25.07 -12.66 3.59
CA THR A 285 -25.44 -11.29 3.18
C THR A 285 -24.23 -10.43 2.84
N LEU A 286 -23.13 -10.52 3.58
CA LEU A 286 -21.92 -9.73 3.32
C LEU A 286 -21.19 -10.16 2.04
N ASN A 287 -21.14 -11.46 1.73
CA ASN A 287 -20.35 -12.04 0.64
C ASN A 287 -21.15 -12.55 -0.56
N LYS A 288 -22.48 -12.34 -0.59
CA LYS A 288 -23.34 -12.56 -1.76
C LYS A 288 -22.68 -12.03 -3.05
N ARG A 289 -23.11 -12.51 -4.21
CA ARG A 289 -22.67 -11.98 -5.50
C ARG A 289 -23.93 -11.68 -6.29
N GLY A 290 -24.49 -10.49 -6.08
CA GLY A 290 -25.73 -10.05 -6.73
C GLY A 290 -26.54 -9.07 -5.90
N THR A 291 -27.79 -8.84 -6.32
CA THR A 291 -28.71 -7.95 -5.61
C THR A 291 -29.16 -8.56 -4.27
N LEU A 292 -29.12 -7.75 -3.22
CA LEU A 292 -29.67 -8.10 -1.91
C LEU A 292 -31.20 -8.07 -1.95
N THR A 293 -31.86 -9.00 -1.26
CA THR A 293 -33.30 -8.92 -0.96
C THR A 293 -33.59 -7.77 0.00
N ASP A 294 -34.87 -7.45 0.23
CA ASP A 294 -35.24 -6.40 1.17
C ASP A 294 -34.87 -6.75 2.62
N GLU A 295 -34.97 -8.03 2.99
CA GLU A 295 -34.54 -8.54 4.31
C GLU A 295 -33.02 -8.46 4.48
N GLU A 296 -32.26 -8.91 3.48
CA GLU A 296 -30.79 -8.84 3.48
C GLU A 296 -30.31 -7.37 3.49
N ARG A 297 -31.01 -6.49 2.77
CA ARG A 297 -30.75 -5.06 2.79
C ARG A 297 -31.03 -4.47 4.16
N HIS A 298 -32.13 -4.86 4.81
CA HIS A 298 -32.46 -4.40 6.16
C HIS A 298 -31.42 -4.88 7.18
N GLU A 299 -31.02 -6.15 7.10
CA GLU A 299 -29.94 -6.73 7.90
C GLU A 299 -28.63 -5.95 7.70
N LEU A 300 -28.26 -5.69 6.45
CA LEU A 300 -27.05 -4.93 6.15
C LEU A 300 -27.15 -3.51 6.70
N GLN A 301 -28.25 -2.79 6.48
CA GLN A 301 -28.43 -1.41 6.98
C GLN A 301 -28.38 -1.32 8.51
N ALA A 302 -28.76 -2.40 9.20
CA ALA A 302 -28.72 -2.49 10.66
C ALA A 302 -27.30 -2.36 11.25
N HIS A 303 -26.24 -2.57 10.44
CA HIS A 303 -24.86 -2.43 10.90
C HIS A 303 -24.58 -1.06 11.53
N THR A 304 -25.27 0.00 11.09
CA THR A 304 -25.10 1.36 11.62
C THR A 304 -25.41 1.44 13.12
N TRP A 305 -26.59 0.99 13.55
CA TRP A 305 -26.97 0.97 14.97
C TRP A 305 -26.34 -0.20 15.73
N GLN A 306 -26.09 -1.35 15.08
CA GLN A 306 -25.34 -2.45 15.69
C GLN A 306 -23.90 -2.03 16.02
N GLY A 307 -23.30 -1.16 15.21
CA GLY A 307 -22.00 -0.55 15.46
C GLY A 307 -22.00 0.29 16.74
N VAL A 308 -23.06 1.08 16.95
CA VAL A 308 -23.26 1.82 18.22
C VAL A 308 -23.28 0.87 19.41
N LEU A 309 -24.04 -0.23 19.34
CA LEU A 309 -24.12 -1.21 20.42
C LEU A 309 -22.78 -1.90 20.69
N ALA A 310 -22.06 -2.28 19.64
CA ALA A 310 -20.74 -2.89 19.75
C ALA A 310 -19.75 -1.95 20.46
N LEU A 311 -19.74 -0.68 20.09
CA LEU A 311 -18.91 0.34 20.73
C LEU A 311 -19.36 0.64 22.16
N PHE A 312 -20.67 0.62 22.43
CA PHE A 312 -21.23 0.87 23.76
C PHE A 312 -20.88 -0.25 24.75
N ALA A 313 -20.78 -1.49 24.28
CA ALA A 313 -20.40 -2.65 25.06
C ALA A 313 -18.91 -2.69 25.48
N LEU A 314 -18.10 -1.73 25.02
CA LEU A 314 -16.69 -1.65 25.42
C LEU A 314 -16.54 -1.35 26.93
N PRO A 315 -15.52 -1.91 27.61
CA PRO A 315 -15.33 -1.72 29.04
C PRO A 315 -15.21 -0.25 29.45
N ALA A 316 -15.95 0.14 30.50
CA ALA A 316 -16.10 1.51 30.96
C ALA A 316 -14.78 2.24 31.30
N GLY A 317 -13.72 1.51 31.68
CA GLY A 317 -12.40 2.07 32.01
C GLY A 317 -11.56 2.55 30.82
N THR A 318 -12.07 2.48 29.59
CA THR A 318 -11.31 2.84 28.37
C THR A 318 -11.64 4.22 27.81
N GLY A 319 -12.61 4.92 28.40
CA GLY A 319 -13.23 6.13 27.86
C GLY A 319 -14.10 5.80 26.65
N ARG A 320 -15.42 5.98 26.78
CA ARG A 320 -16.36 5.63 25.70
C ARG A 320 -16.11 6.47 24.45
N PRO A 321 -15.91 5.88 23.26
CA PRO A 321 -15.63 6.62 22.03
C PRO A 321 -16.93 7.19 21.43
N TRP A 322 -17.53 8.18 22.11
CA TRP A 322 -18.83 8.75 21.75
C TRP A 322 -18.89 9.29 20.30
N ARG A 323 -17.80 9.88 19.79
CA ARG A 323 -17.71 10.31 18.38
C ARG A 323 -17.74 9.15 17.40
N ALA A 324 -17.10 8.03 17.74
CA ALA A 324 -17.14 6.83 16.92
C ALA A 324 -18.56 6.23 16.92
N MET A 325 -19.26 6.24 18.04
CA MET A 325 -20.67 5.81 18.10
C MET A 325 -21.55 6.67 17.20
N ILE A 326 -21.42 7.99 17.29
CA ILE A 326 -22.17 8.92 16.43
C ILE A 326 -21.86 8.66 14.95
N SER A 327 -20.59 8.50 14.60
CA SER A 327 -20.18 8.30 13.21
C SER A 327 -20.63 6.94 12.65
N ALA A 328 -20.55 5.87 13.46
CA ALA A 328 -21.07 4.55 13.11
C ALA A 328 -22.58 4.59 12.80
N PHE A 329 -23.33 5.40 13.55
CA PHE A 329 -24.75 5.61 13.27
C PHE A 329 -25.00 6.48 12.02
N GLU A 330 -24.22 7.54 11.82
CA GLU A 330 -24.53 8.60 10.86
C GLU A 330 -23.84 8.48 9.48
N HIS A 331 -22.83 7.64 9.30
CA HIS A 331 -22.00 7.68 8.07
C HIS A 331 -22.75 7.34 6.78
N HIS A 332 -23.93 6.70 6.84
CA HIS A 332 -24.82 6.49 5.70
C HIS A 332 -26.03 7.43 5.66
N LEU A 333 -26.13 8.38 6.59
CA LEU A 333 -27.09 9.47 6.49
C LEU A 333 -26.60 10.50 5.48
N ARG A 334 -27.52 10.91 4.62
CA ARG A 334 -27.35 12.06 3.73
C ARG A 334 -27.58 13.36 4.50
N VAL A 335 -27.07 14.48 4.00
CA VAL A 335 -27.28 15.80 4.65
C VAL A 335 -28.76 16.20 4.75
N ASP A 336 -29.61 15.67 3.86
CA ASP A 336 -31.07 15.81 3.86
C ASP A 336 -31.77 14.76 4.77
N LEU A 337 -31.01 13.94 5.48
CA LEU A 337 -31.45 12.85 6.36
C LEU A 337 -32.25 11.74 5.65
N GLN A 338 -32.22 11.68 4.31
CA GLN A 338 -32.95 10.66 3.54
C GLN A 338 -32.26 9.29 3.51
N GLY A 339 -31.00 9.22 3.95
CA GLY A 339 -30.23 7.98 4.08
C GLY A 339 -30.76 7.03 5.17
N TYR A 340 -29.87 6.19 5.70
CA TYR A 340 -30.17 5.27 6.80
C TYR A 340 -29.12 5.39 7.91
N PRO A 341 -29.49 5.06 9.16
CA PRO A 341 -30.81 4.65 9.66
C PRO A 341 -31.80 5.84 9.77
N LYS A 342 -33.11 5.57 9.72
CA LYS A 342 -34.11 6.65 9.86
C LYS A 342 -34.04 7.30 11.24
N THR A 343 -34.12 8.62 11.27
CA THR A 343 -34.08 9.41 12.51
C THR A 343 -35.43 10.03 12.79
N VAL A 344 -35.87 9.99 14.06
CA VAL A 344 -37.15 10.57 14.49
C VAL A 344 -37.05 12.09 14.69
N ARG A 345 -35.84 12.60 14.92
CA ARG A 345 -35.57 14.01 15.15
C ARG A 345 -34.57 14.55 14.12
N ALA A 346 -34.97 15.60 13.40
CA ALA A 346 -34.07 16.32 12.52
C ALA A 346 -32.96 17.00 13.34
N ARG A 347 -31.71 16.68 13.01
CA ARG A 347 -30.51 17.32 13.56
C ARG A 347 -29.41 17.36 12.49
N PRO A 348 -28.52 18.36 12.53
CA PRO A 348 -27.37 18.36 11.64
C PRO A 348 -26.45 17.16 11.94
N LEU A 349 -25.91 16.56 10.89
CA LEU A 349 -24.88 15.52 11.01
C LEU A 349 -23.61 16.08 11.65
N SER A 350 -22.93 15.25 12.43
CA SER A 350 -21.60 15.58 12.95
C SER A 350 -20.62 15.84 11.81
N LEU A 351 -19.69 16.78 12.01
CA LEU A 351 -18.59 17.02 11.07
C LEU A 351 -17.82 15.73 10.76
N PHE A 352 -17.61 14.87 11.75
CA PHE A 352 -16.89 13.60 11.57
C PHE A 352 -17.68 12.66 10.65
N SER A 353 -18.99 12.56 10.84
CA SER A 353 -19.86 11.73 9.99
C SER A 353 -19.87 12.23 8.55
N LYS A 354 -19.87 13.55 8.33
CA LYS A 354 -19.78 14.13 6.98
C LYS A 354 -18.45 13.82 6.30
N ILE A 355 -17.34 13.92 7.03
CA ILE A 355 -16.00 13.57 6.54
C ILE A 355 -15.94 12.08 6.18
N ILE A 356 -16.39 11.22 7.10
CA ILE A 356 -16.37 9.77 6.93
C ILE A 356 -17.26 9.34 5.77
N ALA A 357 -18.46 9.93 5.62
CA ALA A 357 -19.36 9.61 4.51
C ALA A 357 -18.73 9.90 3.14
N VAL A 358 -17.98 11.01 3.01
CA VAL A 358 -17.27 11.34 1.77
C VAL A 358 -16.12 10.36 1.53
N ALA A 359 -15.31 10.06 2.54
CA ALA A 359 -14.20 9.11 2.43
C ALA A 359 -14.68 7.67 2.10
N ASP A 360 -15.73 7.20 2.80
CA ASP A 360 -16.40 5.92 2.57
C ASP A 360 -16.98 5.84 1.16
N GLY A 361 -17.78 6.83 0.75
CA GLY A 361 -18.38 6.86 -0.58
C GLY A 361 -17.36 6.85 -1.72
N PHE A 362 -16.23 7.54 -1.54
CA PHE A 362 -15.15 7.53 -2.52
C PHE A 362 -14.48 6.15 -2.59
N ASP A 363 -13.95 5.65 -1.47
CA ASP A 363 -13.23 4.37 -1.44
C ASP A 363 -14.15 3.20 -1.88
N ALA A 364 -15.42 3.25 -1.50
CA ALA A 364 -16.43 2.29 -1.91
C ALA A 364 -16.67 2.22 -3.42
N ALA A 365 -16.51 3.35 -4.13
CA ALA A 365 -16.79 3.45 -5.56
C ALA A 365 -15.54 3.21 -6.42
N THR A 366 -14.35 3.44 -5.87
CA THR A 366 -13.06 3.27 -6.57
C THR A 366 -12.41 1.91 -6.34
N THR A 367 -12.78 1.20 -5.27
CA THR A 367 -12.22 -0.11 -4.94
C THR A 367 -13.09 -1.24 -5.51
N THR A 368 -12.47 -2.19 -6.22
CA THR A 368 -13.16 -3.35 -6.79
C THR A 368 -13.79 -4.21 -5.69
N ARG A 369 -15.12 -4.15 -5.55
CA ARG A 369 -15.88 -4.99 -4.62
C ARG A 369 -16.21 -6.34 -5.27
N VAL A 370 -16.43 -7.38 -4.45
CA VAL A 370 -16.99 -8.69 -4.86
C VAL A 370 -18.28 -8.58 -5.69
N TYR A 371 -18.96 -7.43 -5.62
CA TYR A 371 -20.23 -7.12 -6.29
C TYR A 371 -20.12 -6.09 -7.43
N GLN A 372 -18.96 -5.47 -7.66
CA GLN A 372 -18.76 -4.48 -8.72
C GLN A 372 -17.77 -5.03 -9.74
N SER A 373 -18.28 -5.33 -10.93
CA SER A 373 -17.49 -5.86 -12.04
C SER A 373 -16.57 -4.81 -12.69
N ASN A 374 -16.90 -3.51 -12.53
CA ASN A 374 -16.11 -2.38 -13.00
C ASN A 374 -16.10 -1.26 -11.93
N PRO A 375 -15.00 -1.02 -11.20
CA PRO A 375 -14.87 0.18 -10.38
C PRO A 375 -14.93 1.44 -11.25
N TRP A 376 -15.47 2.53 -10.70
CA TRP A 376 -15.53 3.80 -11.42
C TRP A 376 -14.15 4.46 -11.37
N SER A 377 -13.81 5.23 -12.41
CA SER A 377 -12.58 6.02 -12.34
C SER A 377 -12.67 7.00 -11.16
N PRO A 378 -11.59 7.20 -10.39
CA PRO A 378 -11.62 8.16 -9.28
C PRO A 378 -12.09 9.56 -9.70
N ALA A 379 -11.73 10.00 -10.91
CA ALA A 379 -12.18 11.27 -11.48
C ALA A 379 -13.72 11.32 -11.69
N ASP A 380 -14.33 10.24 -12.17
CA ASP A 380 -15.78 10.15 -12.35
C ASP A 380 -16.53 10.12 -11.01
N VAL A 381 -15.97 9.44 -10.01
CA VAL A 381 -16.51 9.43 -8.65
C VAL A 381 -16.52 10.85 -8.07
N LEU A 382 -15.39 11.57 -8.14
CA LEU A 382 -15.30 12.96 -7.66
C LEU A 382 -16.26 13.90 -8.39
N ARG A 383 -16.40 13.75 -9.72
CA ARG A 383 -17.39 14.49 -10.52
C ARG A 383 -18.80 14.20 -10.03
N GLY A 384 -19.14 12.93 -9.84
CA GLY A 384 -20.45 12.50 -9.32
C GLY A 384 -20.74 13.09 -7.94
N MET A 385 -19.79 13.02 -7.00
CA MET A 385 -19.93 13.59 -5.66
C MET A 385 -20.17 15.09 -5.66
N ARG A 386 -19.54 15.82 -6.61
CA ARG A 386 -19.69 17.27 -6.77
C ARG A 386 -21.02 17.66 -7.43
N ASP A 387 -21.38 16.97 -8.52
CA ASP A 387 -22.43 17.43 -9.43
C ASP A 387 -23.79 16.77 -9.17
N ASN A 388 -23.85 15.65 -8.43
CA ASN A 388 -25.08 14.91 -8.17
C ASN A 388 -25.60 15.15 -6.73
N PRO A 389 -26.53 16.12 -6.53
CA PRO A 389 -27.07 16.41 -5.20
C PRO A 389 -27.86 15.23 -4.60
N ARG A 390 -28.31 14.27 -5.44
CA ARG A 390 -28.99 13.05 -4.98
C ARG A 390 -28.08 12.10 -4.20
N LEU A 391 -26.76 12.27 -4.25
CA LEU A 391 -25.85 11.56 -3.36
C LEU A 391 -25.89 12.13 -1.94
N GLY A 392 -26.25 13.41 -1.78
CA GLY A 392 -26.48 14.05 -0.48
C GLY A 392 -25.24 14.18 0.40
N PHE A 393 -24.05 14.31 -0.21
CA PHE A 393 -22.84 14.71 0.49
C PHE A 393 -22.84 16.22 0.82
N ASP A 394 -22.06 16.61 1.83
CA ASP A 394 -21.87 18.03 2.15
C ASP A 394 -20.95 18.68 1.09
N PRO A 395 -21.40 19.72 0.35
CA PRO A 395 -20.63 20.30 -0.74
C PRO A 395 -19.28 20.89 -0.32
N VAL A 396 -19.18 21.40 0.92
CA VAL A 396 -17.94 21.98 1.45
C VAL A 396 -16.92 20.86 1.69
N ILE A 397 -17.38 19.74 2.25
CA ILE A 397 -16.52 18.57 2.50
C ILE A 397 -16.09 17.93 1.19
N VAL A 398 -16.99 17.79 0.20
CA VAL A 398 -16.64 17.28 -1.13
C VAL A 398 -15.60 18.18 -1.80
N LYS A 399 -15.76 19.50 -1.74
CA LYS A 399 -14.78 20.44 -2.30
C LYS A 399 -13.41 20.31 -1.62
N ALA A 400 -13.39 20.21 -0.29
CA ALA A 400 -12.15 19.99 0.46
C ALA A 400 -11.49 18.64 0.12
N PHE A 401 -12.30 17.61 -0.14
CA PHE A 401 -11.83 16.30 -0.56
C PHE A 401 -11.21 16.33 -1.96
N ILE A 402 -11.85 16.99 -2.93
CA ILE A 402 -11.28 17.20 -4.28
C ILE A 402 -9.95 17.96 -4.20
N ASN A 403 -9.86 18.98 -3.35
CA ASN A 403 -8.60 19.71 -3.15
C ASN A 403 -7.51 18.86 -2.51
N LEU A 404 -7.88 17.85 -1.70
CA LEU A 404 -6.96 16.90 -1.08
C LEU A 404 -6.44 15.88 -2.11
N THR A 405 -7.34 15.26 -2.87
CA THR A 405 -6.99 14.18 -3.81
C THR A 405 -6.49 14.70 -5.16
N GLY A 406 -6.74 15.98 -5.47
CA GLY A 406 -6.63 16.50 -6.83
C GLY A 406 -7.82 16.09 -7.70
N ILE A 407 -7.90 16.68 -8.90
CA ILE A 407 -8.90 16.29 -9.92
C ILE A 407 -8.56 14.91 -10.49
N TYR A 408 -7.27 14.59 -10.56
CA TYR A 408 -6.73 13.30 -10.93
C TYR A 408 -5.98 12.73 -9.72
N PRO A 409 -6.58 11.79 -8.97
CA PRO A 409 -5.94 11.20 -7.80
C PRO A 409 -4.68 10.41 -8.15
N ILE A 410 -3.82 10.23 -7.13
CA ILE A 410 -2.63 9.38 -7.21
C ILE A 410 -3.00 8.02 -7.82
N GLY A 411 -2.15 7.49 -8.70
CA GLY A 411 -2.41 6.22 -9.39
C GLY A 411 -3.29 6.29 -10.62
N THR A 412 -3.87 7.46 -10.94
CA THR A 412 -4.63 7.65 -12.19
C THR A 412 -3.68 7.59 -13.38
N LEU A 413 -3.95 6.71 -14.35
CA LEU A 413 -3.27 6.71 -15.64
C LEU A 413 -3.84 7.83 -16.52
N VAL A 414 -2.97 8.72 -16.96
CA VAL A 414 -3.30 9.87 -17.80
C VAL A 414 -2.62 9.77 -19.16
N VAL A 415 -3.33 10.18 -20.20
CA VAL A 415 -2.80 10.40 -21.54
C VAL A 415 -2.68 11.90 -21.74
N LEU A 416 -1.52 12.33 -22.24
CA LEU A 416 -1.20 13.74 -22.47
C LEU A 416 -1.44 14.16 -23.92
N ASP A 417 -1.51 15.46 -24.18
CA ASP A 417 -1.60 16.07 -25.51
C ASP A 417 -0.37 15.78 -26.39
N THR A 418 0.76 15.48 -25.77
CA THR A 418 1.99 14.96 -26.39
C THR A 418 1.92 13.47 -26.76
N PHE A 419 0.78 12.80 -26.54
CA PHE A 419 0.58 11.35 -26.67
C PHE A 419 1.36 10.47 -25.68
N GLU A 420 2.19 11.08 -24.82
CA GLU A 420 2.83 10.37 -23.73
C GLU A 420 1.80 9.86 -22.71
N MET A 421 2.09 8.72 -22.10
CA MET A 421 1.33 8.18 -20.97
C MET A 421 2.11 8.36 -19.68
N GLY A 422 1.38 8.63 -18.61
CA GLY A 422 1.98 8.73 -17.28
C GLY A 422 0.99 8.42 -16.17
N ILE A 423 1.51 8.09 -15.00
CA ILE A 423 0.73 7.82 -13.79
C ILE A 423 0.84 9.02 -12.86
N VAL A 424 -0.29 9.53 -12.37
CA VAL A 424 -0.30 10.65 -11.41
C VAL A 424 0.43 10.26 -10.13
N HIS A 425 1.57 10.89 -9.88
CA HIS A 425 2.44 10.61 -8.74
C HIS A 425 2.02 11.39 -7.49
N ALA A 426 1.71 12.67 -7.65
CA ALA A 426 1.26 13.54 -6.56
C ALA A 426 0.28 14.60 -7.07
N PRO A 427 -0.75 14.97 -6.28
CA PRO A 427 -1.57 16.12 -6.58
C PRO A 427 -0.76 17.42 -6.45
N ASN A 428 -1.24 18.49 -7.08
CA ASN A 428 -0.65 19.81 -6.89
C ASN A 428 -1.18 20.46 -5.59
N ASP A 429 -0.28 21.07 -4.81
CA ASP A 429 -0.66 21.78 -3.59
C ASP A 429 -1.39 23.10 -3.87
N ASP A 430 -1.14 23.73 -5.03
CA ASP A 430 -1.83 24.93 -5.46
C ASP A 430 -3.29 24.62 -5.86
N PRO A 431 -4.29 25.17 -5.15
CA PRO A 431 -5.70 25.03 -5.52
C PRO A 431 -6.04 25.55 -6.93
N GLY A 432 -5.22 26.44 -7.49
CA GLY A 432 -5.33 26.93 -8.87
C GLY A 432 -4.85 25.92 -9.93
N ALA A 433 -4.08 24.91 -9.53
CA ALA A 433 -3.42 23.96 -10.42
C ALA A 433 -3.87 22.50 -10.19
N LEU A 434 -5.06 22.27 -9.61
CA LEU A 434 -5.56 20.92 -9.28
C LEU A 434 -5.72 19.97 -10.48
N SER A 435 -5.78 20.50 -11.71
CA SER A 435 -5.80 19.72 -12.95
C SER A 435 -4.40 19.44 -13.51
N ARG A 436 -3.35 19.88 -12.82
CA ARG A 436 -1.94 19.81 -13.23
C ARG A 436 -1.11 19.10 -12.14
N PRO A 437 -1.34 17.79 -11.92
CA PRO A 437 -0.56 17.01 -10.97
C PRO A 437 0.88 16.80 -11.44
N VAL A 438 1.72 16.27 -10.56
CA VAL A 438 3.01 15.68 -10.93
C VAL A 438 2.78 14.26 -11.42
N VAL A 439 3.33 13.92 -12.58
CA VAL A 439 3.10 12.65 -13.28
C VAL A 439 4.41 11.89 -13.46
N ARG A 440 4.41 10.60 -13.16
CA ARG A 440 5.49 9.67 -13.50
C ARG A 440 5.30 9.18 -14.93
N MET A 441 6.21 9.53 -15.81
CA MET A 441 6.14 9.20 -17.23
C MET A 441 6.41 7.71 -17.47
N LEU A 442 5.56 7.09 -18.28
CA LEU A 442 5.63 5.67 -18.63
C LEU A 442 6.02 5.43 -20.07
N SER A 443 5.63 6.32 -20.98
CA SER A 443 5.95 6.21 -22.40
C SER A 443 6.49 7.50 -22.97
N ASP A 444 7.23 7.39 -24.06
CA ASP A 444 7.56 8.53 -24.92
C ASP A 444 6.39 8.93 -25.83
N GLU A 445 6.58 9.98 -26.64
CA GLU A 445 5.62 10.51 -27.62
C GLU A 445 5.28 9.49 -28.74
N LEU A 446 6.13 8.49 -28.94
CA LEU A 446 5.95 7.42 -29.93
C LEU A 446 5.20 6.21 -29.35
N GLY A 447 4.91 6.23 -28.03
CA GLY A 447 4.24 5.15 -27.31
C GLY A 447 5.17 4.02 -26.86
N ASN A 448 6.50 4.18 -26.95
CA ASN A 448 7.44 3.20 -26.40
C ASN A 448 7.50 3.35 -24.88
N MET A 449 7.44 2.23 -24.17
CA MET A 449 7.60 2.22 -22.71
C MET A 449 9.03 2.60 -22.33
N LEU A 450 9.15 3.53 -21.38
CA LEU A 450 10.43 4.01 -20.88
C LEU A 450 11.07 2.97 -19.95
N ALA A 451 12.37 2.73 -20.12
CA ALA A 451 13.14 1.85 -19.23
C ALA A 451 13.34 2.45 -17.82
N SER A 452 13.38 3.79 -17.74
CA SER A 452 13.42 4.54 -16.48
C SER A 452 12.36 5.64 -16.52
N SER A 453 11.52 5.67 -15.50
CA SER A 453 10.43 6.65 -15.41
C SER A 453 10.92 7.97 -14.81
N THR A 454 10.68 9.08 -15.49
CA THR A 454 10.93 10.44 -14.97
C THR A 454 9.67 11.03 -14.36
N LEU A 455 9.82 11.97 -13.42
CA LEU A 455 8.71 12.79 -12.94
C LEU A 455 8.60 14.05 -13.79
N ALA A 456 7.38 14.42 -14.17
CA ALA A 456 7.05 15.63 -14.90
C ALA A 456 6.00 16.43 -14.12
N ASP A 457 6.29 17.70 -13.83
CA ASP A 457 5.30 18.62 -13.24
C ASP A 457 4.48 19.26 -14.37
N LEU A 458 3.17 18.98 -14.39
CA LEU A 458 2.28 19.50 -15.43
C LEU A 458 1.99 21.01 -15.30
N THR A 459 2.54 21.69 -14.30
CA THR A 459 2.52 23.16 -14.21
C THR A 459 3.61 23.83 -15.04
N GLU A 460 4.60 23.07 -15.51
CA GLU A 460 5.68 23.58 -16.36
C GLU A 460 5.14 24.18 -17.67
N ARG A 461 5.76 25.28 -18.09
CA ARG A 461 5.38 26.06 -19.26
C ARG A 461 6.58 26.29 -20.18
N HIS A 462 6.31 26.34 -21.47
CA HIS A 462 7.24 26.89 -22.46
C HIS A 462 7.48 28.39 -22.21
N GLU A 463 8.57 28.92 -22.77
CA GLU A 463 8.89 30.36 -22.71
C GLU A 463 7.75 31.24 -23.25
N GLU A 464 6.95 30.70 -24.18
CA GLU A 464 5.79 31.33 -24.79
C GLU A 464 4.53 31.31 -23.89
N GLY A 465 4.61 30.72 -22.70
CA GLY A 465 3.56 30.69 -21.68
C GLY A 465 2.55 29.55 -21.79
N ALA A 466 2.59 28.76 -22.87
CA ALA A 466 1.82 27.53 -23.02
C ALA A 466 2.33 26.43 -22.08
N TYR A 467 1.43 25.58 -21.56
CA TYR A 467 1.83 24.43 -20.75
C TYR A 467 2.59 23.42 -21.61
N MET A 468 3.63 22.82 -21.05
CA MET A 468 4.43 21.78 -21.73
C MET A 468 3.59 20.54 -22.03
N ARG A 469 2.69 20.18 -21.12
CA ARG A 469 1.88 18.94 -21.17
C ARG A 469 0.50 19.17 -20.58
N THR A 470 -0.53 18.62 -21.21
CA THR A 470 -1.93 18.69 -20.76
C THR A 470 -2.60 17.33 -20.77
N ILE A 471 -3.29 16.98 -19.68
CA ILE A 471 -4.08 15.76 -19.60
C ILE A 471 -5.28 15.89 -20.54
N ILE A 472 -5.34 15.02 -21.55
CA ILE A 472 -6.47 14.95 -22.49
C ILE A 472 -7.54 13.96 -22.03
N ARG A 473 -7.13 12.84 -21.41
CA ARG A 473 -8.03 11.82 -20.87
C ARG A 473 -7.35 10.93 -19.83
N THR A 474 -8.16 10.21 -19.07
CA THR A 474 -7.73 9.13 -18.18
C THR A 474 -8.03 7.78 -18.82
N GLU A 475 -7.20 6.78 -18.54
CA GLU A 475 -7.39 5.41 -19.02
C GLU A 475 -7.32 4.41 -17.87
N ASP A 476 -7.79 3.19 -18.12
CA ASP A 476 -7.68 2.08 -17.18
C ASP A 476 -6.30 1.39 -17.34
N PRO A 477 -5.43 1.42 -16.31
CA PRO A 477 -4.10 0.79 -16.37
C PRO A 477 -4.13 -0.69 -16.74
N GLU A 478 -5.17 -1.41 -16.33
CA GLU A 478 -5.29 -2.86 -16.57
C GLU A 478 -5.42 -3.18 -18.07
N ARG A 479 -6.01 -2.26 -18.87
CA ARG A 479 -6.11 -2.42 -20.33
C ARG A 479 -4.76 -2.41 -21.03
N TYR A 480 -3.75 -1.83 -20.40
CA TYR A 480 -2.39 -1.70 -20.90
C TYR A 480 -1.41 -2.66 -20.19
N GLY A 481 -1.91 -3.54 -19.32
CA GLY A 481 -1.06 -4.44 -18.51
C GLY A 481 -0.20 -3.70 -17.49
N ILE A 482 -0.58 -2.46 -17.13
CA ILE A 482 0.15 -1.62 -16.19
C ILE A 482 -0.38 -1.88 -14.78
N CYS A 483 0.48 -2.37 -13.89
CA CYS A 483 0.15 -2.50 -12.48
C CYS A 483 0.54 -1.22 -11.74
N ILE A 484 -0.43 -0.48 -11.18
CA ILE A 484 -0.18 0.79 -10.48
C ILE A 484 0.83 0.61 -9.34
N SER A 485 0.74 -0.51 -8.61
CA SER A 485 1.63 -0.80 -7.48
C SER A 485 3.10 -0.78 -7.87
N ASP A 486 3.47 -1.21 -9.08
CA ASP A 486 4.88 -1.23 -9.51
C ASP A 486 5.56 0.15 -9.48
N TYR A 487 4.75 1.23 -9.48
CA TYR A 487 5.17 2.63 -9.54
C TYR A 487 5.00 3.40 -8.22
N PHE A 488 4.39 2.78 -7.20
CA PHE A 488 4.16 3.37 -5.87
C PHE A 488 4.60 2.50 -4.68
N ALA A 489 4.91 1.22 -4.91
CA ALA A 489 5.13 0.21 -3.88
C ALA A 489 6.59 0.03 -3.46
#